data_AF-A0A951P3F5-F1
#
_entry.id   AF-A0A951P3F5-F1
#
_cell.length_a   1.000
_cell.length_b   1.000
_cell.length_c   1.000
_cell.angle_alpha   90.00
_cell.angle_beta   90.00
_cell.angle_gamma   90.00
#
_symmetry.space_group_name_H-M   'P 1'
#
loop_
_entity.id
_entity.type
_entity.pdbx_description
1 polymer ?
#
loop_
_entity_poly.entity_id
_entity_poly.type
_entity_poly.pdbx_seq_one_letter_code
_entity_poly.pdbx_strand_id
1 'polypeptide(L)'
;MSFADDSFDVVLSLLCLHNIAGETEREIACHEIARVLKPAGTALLSNYTNTAEYAKALAQAGLNVEKPKSYLLDAYGLMWMVVAIKIGL
;
A
#
# COMPACT_ATOMS: atom_id res chain seq x y z
N MET A 1 -1.42 -11.58 14.32
CA MET A 1 -1.89 -10.42 15.11
C MET A 1 -2.90 -9.69 14.25
N SER A 2 -4.08 -9.34 14.75
CA SER A 2 -5.09 -8.59 13.98
C SER A 2 -5.15 -7.15 14.46
N PHE A 3 -5.03 -6.19 13.54
CA PHE A 3 -5.22 -4.77 13.84
C PHE A 3 -6.72 -4.43 13.87
N ALA A 4 -7.11 -3.52 14.75
CA ALA A 4 -8.48 -2.99 14.76
C ALA A 4 -8.73 -2.15 13.48
N ASP A 5 -10.00 -1.92 13.17
CA ASP A 5 -10.40 -0.97 12.15
C ASP A 5 -9.88 0.44 12.51
N ASP A 6 -9.69 1.31 11.52
CA ASP A 6 -9.32 2.72 11.73
C ASP A 6 -8.07 2.93 12.63
N SER A 7 -7.08 2.04 12.52
CA SER A 7 -5.90 2.07 13.39
C SER A 7 -4.81 3.01 12.92
N PHE A 8 -4.68 3.23 11.61
CA PHE A 8 -3.52 3.89 11.01
C PHE A 8 -3.91 5.13 10.22
N ASP A 9 -3.11 6.18 10.34
CA ASP A 9 -3.20 7.37 9.50
C ASP A 9 -2.58 7.13 8.10
N VAL A 10 -1.56 6.27 8.03
CA VAL A 10 -0.85 5.92 6.79
C VAL A 10 -0.54 4.43 6.75
N VAL A 11 -0.79 3.79 5.61
CA VAL A 11 -0.31 2.44 5.29
C VAL A 11 0.63 2.50 4.10
N LEU A 12 1.87 2.01 4.30
CA LEU A 12 2.89 1.96 3.27
C LEU A 12 3.17 0.51 2.87
N SER A 13 3.00 0.19 1.58
CA SER A 13 3.33 -1.10 1.02
C SER A 13 4.32 -0.94 -0.14
N LEU A 14 5.58 -1.28 0.11
CA LEU A 14 6.66 -1.20 -0.87
C LEU A 14 7.07 -2.61 -1.28
N LEU A 15 6.93 -2.94 -2.57
CA LEU A 15 7.36 -4.20 -3.17
C LEU A 15 6.85 -5.46 -2.44
N CYS A 16 5.63 -5.39 -1.91
CA CYS A 16 5.09 -6.46 -1.06
C CYS A 16 3.93 -7.20 -1.74
N LEU A 17 2.95 -6.49 -2.29
CA LEU A 17 1.70 -7.13 -2.76
C LEU A 17 1.88 -8.05 -3.95
N HIS A 18 2.89 -7.83 -4.79
CA HIS A 18 3.18 -8.73 -5.91
C HIS A 18 3.74 -10.09 -5.47
N ASN A 19 4.18 -10.23 -4.22
CA ASN A 19 4.59 -11.52 -3.65
C ASN A 19 3.39 -12.44 -3.37
N ILE A 20 2.17 -11.90 -3.36
CA ILE A 20 0.94 -12.67 -3.21
C ILE A 20 0.52 -13.18 -4.60
N ALA A 21 0.65 -14.49 -4.81
CA ALA A 21 0.43 -15.11 -6.12
C ALA A 21 -1.03 -15.01 -6.60
N GLY A 22 -2.00 -15.22 -5.70
CA GLY A 22 -3.41 -15.24 -6.06
C GLY A 22 -4.04 -13.84 -6.12
N GLU A 23 -4.85 -13.61 -7.15
CA GLU A 23 -5.54 -12.34 -7.38
C GLU A 23 -6.53 -12.01 -6.27
N THR A 24 -7.33 -12.99 -5.85
CA THR A 24 -8.30 -12.83 -4.76
C THR A 24 -7.61 -12.49 -3.44
N GLU A 25 -6.46 -13.09 -3.15
CA GLU A 25 -5.70 -12.80 -1.94
C GLU A 25 -5.10 -11.39 -1.97
N ARG A 26 -4.71 -10.88 -3.16
CA ARG A 26 -4.29 -9.48 -3.33
C ARG A 26 -5.45 -8.51 -3.13
N GLU A 27 -6.64 -8.85 -3.61
CA GLU A 27 -7.86 -8.08 -3.38
C GLU A 27 -8.19 -8.02 -1.88
N ILE A 28 -8.18 -9.16 -1.19
CA ILE A 28 -8.36 -9.23 0.27
C ILE A 28 -7.33 -8.35 0.99
N ALA A 29 -6.06 -8.39 0.57
CA ALA A 29 -5.03 -7.53 1.16
C ALA A 29 -5.35 -6.03 0.95
N CYS A 30 -5.87 -5.64 -0.21
CA CYS A 30 -6.30 -4.26 -0.45
C CYS A 30 -7.49 -3.85 0.43
N HIS A 31 -8.47 -4.75 0.63
CA HIS A 31 -9.59 -4.50 1.54
C HIS A 31 -9.14 -4.39 2.99
N GLU A 32 -8.16 -5.18 3.43
CA GLU A 32 -7.58 -5.06 4.76
C GLU A 32 -6.81 -3.75 4.94
N ILE A 33 -6.08 -3.30 3.92
CA ILE A 33 -5.42 -1.97 3.94
C ILE A 33 -6.47 -0.86 4.13
N ALA A 34 -7.60 -0.94 3.42
CA ALA A 34 -8.68 0.02 3.55
C ALA A 34 -9.32 -0.03 4.95
N ARG A 35 -9.59 -1.22 5.50
CA ARG A 35 -10.22 -1.42 6.81
C ARG A 35 -9.40 -0.80 7.95
N VAL A 36 -8.08 -0.93 7.90
CA VAL A 36 -7.21 -0.46 9.00
C VAL A 36 -6.85 1.02 8.88
N LEU A 37 -7.18 1.68 7.76
CA LEU A 37 -7.00 3.11 7.60
C LEU A 37 -8.13 3.87 8.29
N LYS A 38 -7.77 4.89 9.07
CA LYS A 38 -8.72 5.86 9.60
C LYS A 38 -9.46 6.58 8.46
N PRO A 39 -10.62 7.21 8.73
CA PRO A 39 -11.21 8.16 7.81
C PRO A 39 -10.19 9.25 7.44
N ALA A 40 -10.08 9.55 6.14
CA ALA A 40 -9.07 10.43 5.54
C ALA A 40 -7.60 9.95 5.65
N GLY A 41 -7.36 8.71 6.08
CA GLY A 41 -6.05 8.08 6.03
C GLY A 41 -5.58 7.80 4.60
N THR A 42 -4.28 7.56 4.44
CA THR A 42 -3.64 7.40 3.12
C THR A 42 -2.97 6.04 2.95
N ALA A 43 -3.25 5.35 1.84
CA ALA A 43 -2.49 4.19 1.39
C ALA A 43 -1.49 4.61 0.31
N LEU A 44 -0.21 4.27 0.49
CA LEU A 44 0.83 4.40 -0.55
C LEU A 44 1.34 3.01 -0.93
N LEU A 45 1.12 2.61 -2.18
CA LEU A 45 1.54 1.31 -2.70
C LEU A 45 2.53 1.49 -3.85
N SER A 46 3.68 0.83 -3.77
CA SER A 46 4.68 0.77 -4.84
C SER A 46 4.95 -0.69 -5.23
N ASN A 47 4.65 -1.05 -6.48
CA ASN A 47 4.84 -2.39 -7.02
C ASN A 47 5.13 -2.33 -8.52
N TYR A 48 5.78 -3.37 -9.05
CA TYR A 48 6.15 -3.45 -10.48
C TYR A 48 5.00 -3.86 -11.39
N THR A 49 4.01 -4.60 -10.88
CA THR A 49 2.91 -5.19 -11.66
C THR A 49 1.59 -5.08 -10.89
N ASN A 50 0.48 -5.41 -11.56
CA ASN A 50 -0.86 -5.57 -10.97
C ASN A 50 -1.42 -4.31 -10.29
N THR A 51 -0.84 -3.13 -10.56
CA THR A 51 -1.23 -1.86 -9.91
C THR A 51 -2.64 -1.41 -10.26
N ALA A 52 -3.14 -1.77 -11.44
CA ALA A 52 -4.52 -1.52 -11.84
C ALA A 52 -5.53 -2.36 -11.03
N GLU A 53 -5.18 -3.61 -10.69
CA GLU A 53 -6.01 -4.47 -9.84
C GLU A 53 -6.12 -3.88 -8.43
N TYR A 54 -4.98 -3.42 -7.87
CA TYR A 54 -4.96 -2.79 -6.54
C TYR A 54 -5.79 -1.51 -6.52
N ALA A 55 -5.63 -0.66 -7.55
CA ALA A 55 -6.41 0.57 -7.67
C ALA A 55 -7.91 0.29 -7.73
N LYS A 56 -8.33 -0.74 -8.48
CA LYS A 56 -9.73 -1.16 -8.55
C LYS A 56 -10.24 -1.65 -7.18
N ALA A 57 -9.50 -2.54 -6.52
CA ALA A 57 -9.91 -3.09 -5.22
C ALA A 57 -10.01 -2.00 -4.14
N LEU A 58 -9.04 -1.07 -4.07
CA LEU A 58 -9.08 0.06 -3.13
C LEU A 58 -10.25 1.00 -3.41
N ALA A 59 -10.57 1.26 -4.68
CA ALA A 59 -11.75 2.05 -5.05
C ALA A 59 -13.06 1.33 -4.65
N GLN A 60 -13.15 0.01 -4.85
CA GLN A 60 -14.30 -0.80 -4.41
C GLN A 60 -14.45 -0.79 -2.88
N ALA A 61 -13.35 -0.68 -2.14
CA ALA A 61 -13.35 -0.51 -0.68
C ALA A 61 -13.67 0.92 -0.21
N GLY A 62 -13.99 1.84 -1.13
CA GLY A 62 -14.45 3.19 -0.79
C GLY A 62 -13.34 4.26 -0.71
N LEU A 63 -12.10 3.92 -1.06
CA LEU A 63 -11.04 4.93 -1.14
C LEU A 63 -11.14 5.72 -2.45
N ASN A 64 -10.82 7.01 -2.37
CA ASN A 64 -10.59 7.81 -3.57
C ASN A 64 -9.21 7.48 -4.16
N VAL A 65 -9.18 6.81 -5.30
CA VAL A 65 -7.95 6.35 -5.92
C VAL A 65 -7.56 7.28 -7.07
N GLU A 66 -6.43 7.95 -6.93
CA GLU A 66 -5.82 8.67 -8.04
C GLU A 66 -5.38 7.68 -9.14
N LYS A 67 -5.38 8.14 -10.40
CA LYS A 67 -4.94 7.29 -11.52
C LYS A 67 -3.52 6.76 -11.22
N PRO A 68 -3.28 5.44 -11.35
CA PRO A 68 -1.94 4.88 -11.19
C PRO A 68 -0.98 5.61 -12.14
N LYS A 69 0.06 6.20 -11.57
CA LYS A 69 1.12 6.89 -12.31
C LYS A 69 2.42 6.10 -12.12
N SER A 70 3.16 5.90 -13.22
CA SER A 70 4.52 5.37 -13.10
C SER A 70 5.40 6.43 -12.46
N TYR A 71 5.90 6.12 -11.27
CA TYR A 71 6.92 6.89 -10.57
C TYR A 71 8.28 6.20 -10.70
N LEU A 72 8.56 5.47 -11.79
CA LEU A 72 9.81 4.70 -11.95
C LEU A 72 11.08 5.54 -11.69
N LEU A 73 11.03 6.84 -11.99
CA LEU A 73 12.12 7.78 -11.73
C LEU A 73 11.99 8.52 -10.38
N ASP A 74 10.78 8.66 -9.82
CA ASP A 74 10.51 9.44 -8.61
C ASP A 74 10.46 8.58 -7.32
N ALA A 75 10.11 7.30 -7.46
CA ALA A 75 10.02 6.30 -6.39
C ALA A 75 11.17 5.26 -6.44
N TYR A 76 12.31 5.65 -7.02
CA TYR A 76 13.59 4.92 -6.98
C TYR A 76 13.59 3.57 -7.73
N GLY A 77 13.60 3.62 -9.06
CA GLY A 77 14.01 2.49 -9.89
C GLY A 77 15.47 2.10 -9.63
N LEU A 78 15.69 0.84 -9.20
CA LEU A 78 16.93 0.18 -8.74
C LEU A 78 17.27 0.44 -7.26
N MET A 79 16.72 -0.38 -6.36
CA MET A 79 16.88 -0.20 -4.91
C MET A 79 18.02 -1.04 -4.32
N TRP A 80 18.77 -0.44 -3.39
CA TRP A 80 19.19 -1.08 -2.12
C TRP A 80 18.81 -0.13 -0.96
N MET A 81 18.38 -0.69 0.18
CA MET A 81 17.73 0.05 1.27
C MET A 81 18.50 -0.08 2.59
N VAL A 82 18.59 1.01 3.36
CA VAL A 82 19.01 1.05 4.78
C VAL A 82 18.10 2.04 5.52
N VAL A 83 17.59 1.64 6.70
CA VAL A 83 16.77 2.48 7.57
C VAL A 83 17.49 2.63 8.92
N ALA A 84 17.66 3.87 9.38
CA ALA A 84 18.23 4.18 10.69
C ALA A 84 17.47 5.34 11.33
N ILE A 85 17.02 5.17 12.58
CA ILE A 85 16.42 6.23 13.40
C ILE A 85 16.94 6.09 14.82
N LYS A 86 17.58 7.14 15.32
CA LYS A 86 17.88 7.41 16.73
C LYS A 86 17.91 8.93 16.83
N ILE A 87 17.32 9.57 17.87
CA ILE A 87 18.02 10.27 18.99
C ILE A 87 17.03 10.82 20.04
N GLY A 88 17.30 10.50 21.31
CA GLY A 88 17.36 11.39 22.49
C GLY A 88 18.45 10.82 23.40
N LEU A 89 19.35 11.65 23.96
CA LEU A 89 20.54 11.21 24.71
C LEU A 89 20.23 10.27 25.88
#